data_AF-A0AAU9D530-F1
#
_entry.id   AF-A0AAU9D530-F1
#
_cell.length_a   1.000
_cell.length_b   1.000
_cell.length_c   1.000
_cell.angle_alpha   90.00
_cell.angle_beta   90.00
_cell.angle_gamma   90.00
#
_symmetry.space_group_name_H-M   'P 1'
#
loop_
_entity.id
_entity.type
_entity.pdbx_description
1 polymer ?
#
loop_
_entity_poly.entity_id
_entity_poly.type
_entity_poly.pdbx_seq_one_letter_code
_entity_poly.pdbx_strand_id
1 'polypeptide(L)'
;MKKNLTALTILLSTVVLFGCSNTDSKKSTSSSQHISKNKKKLTSQDKIKTQKFNFENKQVDNSEFTIKITKYRVIKPGKKGNKNGKSPVIAFWYQVKNKNKNNHVDPITAWQAVFKAQQLGSNNKKYDLQIAALPDDKYLQSQMTEIKQGKTVENAIAYKLNNKKNSVDLISIKGPFGEGSGKETFPIK
;
A
#
# COMPACT_ATOMS: atom_id res chain seq x y z
N MET A 1 10.71 45.35 45.94
CA MET A 1 11.75 45.25 47.00
C MET A 1 11.56 43.94 47.76
N LYS A 2 12.64 43.28 48.22
CA LYS A 2 12.69 42.17 49.23
C LYS A 2 11.82 40.92 48.90
N LYS A 3 12.33 39.87 48.23
CA LYS A 3 13.20 38.76 48.71
C LYS A 3 12.54 37.79 49.73
N ASN A 4 12.41 36.51 49.34
CA ASN A 4 12.79 35.24 50.05
C ASN A 4 12.02 34.05 49.40
N LEU A 5 12.66 33.01 48.83
CA LEU A 5 13.35 31.84 49.45
C LEU A 5 12.32 30.89 50.12
N THR A 6 12.00 29.68 49.64
CA THR A 6 12.76 28.40 49.51
C THR A 6 12.07 27.43 48.49
N ALA A 7 12.48 26.18 48.21
CA ALA A 7 13.82 25.61 47.95
C ALA A 7 13.73 24.22 47.23
N LEU A 8 14.38 24.14 46.05
CA LEU A 8 15.02 23.01 45.33
C LEU A 8 15.19 21.61 46.01
N THR A 9 14.75 20.55 45.32
CA THR A 9 15.33 19.17 45.20
C THR A 9 14.62 18.45 44.03
N ILE A 10 15.17 17.85 42.95
CA ILE A 10 16.44 17.17 42.55
C ILE A 10 16.43 15.63 42.68
N LEU A 11 16.52 14.96 41.50
CA LEU A 11 16.94 13.56 41.23
C LEU A 11 16.01 12.43 41.76
N LEU A 12 16.02 11.18 41.24
CA LEU A 12 16.98 10.46 40.38
C LEU A 12 16.28 9.42 39.48
N SER A 13 16.83 9.14 38.30
CA SER A 13 16.39 8.06 37.40
C SER A 13 17.00 6.69 37.76
N THR A 14 16.27 5.60 37.58
CA THR A 14 16.87 4.28 37.26
C THR A 14 16.00 3.45 36.32
N VAL A 15 16.64 2.93 35.26
CA VAL A 15 16.17 1.79 34.46
C VAL A 15 16.74 0.53 35.11
N VAL A 16 15.98 -0.58 35.10
CA VAL A 16 16.54 -1.90 35.44
C VAL A 16 16.15 -2.90 34.35
N LEU A 17 17.14 -3.62 33.82
CA LEU A 17 16.94 -4.71 32.88
C LEU A 17 16.72 -6.03 33.63
N PHE A 18 15.84 -6.87 33.06
CA PHE A 18 15.83 -8.32 33.27
C PHE A 18 15.86 -8.97 31.88
N GLY A 19 16.58 -10.05 31.61
CA GLY A 19 17.53 -10.81 32.43
C GLY A 19 17.83 -12.12 31.71
N CYS A 20 19.10 -12.39 31.39
CA CYS A 20 19.50 -13.59 30.62
C CYS A 20 20.04 -14.67 31.57
N SER A 21 19.36 -15.81 31.66
CA SER A 21 19.79 -17.03 32.35
C SER A 21 18.96 -18.21 31.81
N ASN A 22 19.43 -19.45 31.65
CA ASN A 22 20.68 -20.08 32.07
C ASN A 22 21.34 -20.84 30.90
N THR A 23 22.66 -20.90 30.91
CA THR A 23 23.42 -22.01 30.32
C THR A 23 23.76 -23.02 31.42
N ASP A 24 23.21 -24.23 31.35
CA ASP A 24 23.68 -25.37 32.15
C ASP A 24 24.26 -26.43 31.22
N SER A 25 25.55 -26.72 31.38
CA SER A 25 26.28 -27.65 30.53
C SER A 25 26.49 -29.00 31.24
N LYS A 26 25.81 -30.06 30.80
CA LYS A 26 26.23 -31.44 31.08
C LYS A 26 26.16 -32.36 29.85
N LYS A 27 27.24 -33.12 29.74
CA LYS A 27 27.75 -33.96 28.64
C LYS A 27 27.16 -35.39 28.71
N SER A 28 26.68 -35.94 27.58
CA SER A 28 26.85 -37.37 27.23
C SER A 28 26.33 -37.72 25.83
N THR A 29 26.86 -38.82 25.29
CA THR A 29 26.74 -39.29 23.91
C THR A 29 25.55 -40.25 23.71
N SER A 30 25.00 -40.27 22.49
CA SER A 30 24.19 -41.34 21.86
C SER A 30 23.08 -42.06 22.66
N SER A 31 21.84 -41.89 22.19
CA SER A 31 21.02 -43.05 21.80
C SER A 31 20.00 -42.66 20.73
N SER A 32 19.70 -43.60 19.83
CA SER A 32 18.69 -43.43 18.79
C SER A 32 17.33 -43.89 19.31
N GLN A 33 16.29 -43.05 19.20
CA GLN A 33 14.91 -43.52 19.38
C GLN A 33 13.93 -42.79 18.47
N HIS A 34 13.07 -43.58 17.83
CA HIS A 34 12.05 -43.20 16.87
C HIS A 34 11.10 -42.11 17.39
N ILE A 35 10.81 -41.10 16.56
CA ILE A 35 9.50 -40.44 16.55
C ILE A 35 8.93 -40.46 15.12
N SER A 36 7.71 -41.01 14.99
CA SER A 36 7.03 -41.25 13.72
C SER A 36 6.78 -39.98 12.90
N LYS A 37 7.29 -39.95 11.67
CA LYS A 37 6.87 -39.00 10.64
C LYS A 37 5.48 -39.37 10.12
N ASN A 38 4.42 -39.08 10.87
CA ASN A 38 3.06 -39.10 10.31
C ASN A 38 2.86 -37.88 9.40
N LYS A 39 3.39 -37.98 8.19
CA LYS A 39 3.35 -36.93 7.16
C LYS A 39 1.95 -36.89 6.54
N LYS A 40 0.99 -36.32 7.27
CA LYS A 40 -0.41 -36.19 6.84
C LYS A 40 -0.48 -35.38 5.54
N LYS A 41 -0.63 -36.10 4.43
CA LYS A 41 -0.73 -35.58 3.07
C LYS A 41 -2.01 -34.76 2.92
N LEU A 42 -1.93 -33.44 3.13
CA LEU A 42 -2.98 -32.52 2.67
C LEU A 42 -2.89 -32.39 1.15
N THR A 43 -3.51 -33.34 0.45
CA THR A 43 -3.95 -33.14 -0.93
C THR A 43 -5.17 -32.24 -0.95
N SER A 44 -4.93 -30.93 -1.00
CA SER A 44 -5.91 -29.94 -1.42
C SER A 44 -5.33 -29.18 -2.61
N GLN A 45 -5.52 -29.74 -3.80
CA GLN A 45 -5.33 -29.02 -5.05
C GLN A 45 -6.45 -27.98 -5.22
N ASP A 46 -6.41 -26.91 -4.44
CA ASP A 46 -7.04 -25.69 -4.92
C ASP A 46 -6.12 -25.09 -5.99
N LYS A 47 -6.57 -25.17 -7.24
CA LYS A 47 -5.92 -24.50 -8.36
C LYS A 47 -6.04 -23.01 -8.12
N ILE A 48 -5.02 -22.41 -7.50
CA ILE A 48 -4.75 -20.98 -7.61
C ILE A 48 -4.63 -20.70 -9.11
N LYS A 49 -5.73 -20.26 -9.72
CA LYS A 49 -5.74 -19.80 -11.10
C LYS A 49 -4.72 -18.69 -11.17
N THR A 50 -3.64 -18.90 -11.91
CA THR A 50 -2.63 -17.88 -12.19
C THR A 50 -3.31 -16.70 -12.87
N GLN A 51 -3.77 -15.73 -12.06
CA GLN A 51 -4.43 -14.54 -12.57
C GLN A 51 -3.44 -13.83 -13.49
N LYS A 52 -3.84 -13.69 -14.75
CA LYS A 52 -3.03 -13.04 -15.77
C LYS A 52 -3.19 -11.53 -15.63
N PHE A 53 -2.42 -10.94 -14.72
CA PHE A 53 -2.34 -9.49 -14.53
C PHE A 53 -1.63 -8.85 -15.72
N ASN A 54 -2.38 -8.51 -16.77
CA ASN A 54 -1.91 -7.63 -17.81
C ASN A 54 -2.09 -6.18 -17.34
N PHE A 55 -0.99 -5.45 -17.14
CA PHE A 55 -1.01 -3.99 -17.07
C PHE A 55 -0.41 -3.42 -18.34
N GLU A 56 -1.27 -3.27 -19.33
CA GLU A 56 -0.98 -2.74 -20.66
C GLU A 56 -2.05 -1.71 -21.00
N ASN A 57 -1.72 -0.72 -21.83
CA ASN A 57 -2.67 0.29 -22.31
C ASN A 57 -3.50 0.95 -21.18
N LYS A 58 -2.85 1.27 -20.05
CA LYS A 58 -3.47 1.93 -18.90
C LYS A 58 -4.62 1.15 -18.23
N GLN A 59 -4.66 -0.16 -18.41
CA GLN A 59 -5.71 -1.04 -17.90
C GLN A 59 -5.13 -2.23 -17.14
N VAL A 60 -5.68 -2.55 -15.96
CA VAL A 60 -5.54 -3.85 -15.30
C VAL A 60 -6.83 -4.62 -15.49
N ASP A 61 -6.73 -5.86 -15.95
CA ASP A 61 -7.86 -6.77 -16.09
C ASP A 61 -7.57 -8.09 -15.36
N ASN A 62 -8.42 -8.45 -14.40
CA ASN A 62 -8.30 -9.71 -13.64
C ASN A 62 -9.68 -10.44 -13.57
N SER A 63 -9.81 -11.49 -12.77
CA SER A 63 -11.08 -12.25 -12.66
C SER A 63 -12.19 -11.49 -11.91
N GLU A 64 -11.83 -10.55 -11.04
CA GLU A 64 -12.73 -9.87 -10.11
C GLU A 64 -13.25 -8.55 -10.69
N PHE A 65 -12.38 -7.78 -11.32
CA PHE A 65 -12.70 -6.47 -11.87
C PHE A 65 -11.76 -6.06 -13.01
N THR A 66 -12.16 -5.00 -13.71
CA THR A 66 -11.30 -4.23 -14.63
C THR A 66 -11.09 -2.84 -14.05
N ILE A 67 -9.86 -2.32 -14.05
CA ILE A 67 -9.58 -0.89 -13.82
C ILE A 67 -8.95 -0.32 -15.08
N LYS A 68 -9.51 0.79 -15.60
CA LYS A 68 -8.98 1.53 -16.75
C LYS A 68 -8.75 2.99 -16.38
N ILE A 69 -7.51 3.46 -16.46
CA ILE A 69 -7.19 4.89 -16.26
C ILE A 69 -7.65 5.66 -17.50
N THR A 70 -8.57 6.58 -17.32
CA THR A 70 -9.13 7.40 -18.40
C THR A 70 -8.34 8.68 -18.61
N LYS A 71 -7.65 9.17 -17.57
CA LYS A 71 -6.96 10.46 -17.55
C LYS A 71 -6.00 10.55 -16.38
N TYR A 72 -4.88 11.26 -16.55
CA TYR A 72 -4.00 11.66 -15.45
C TYR A 72 -3.61 13.14 -15.57
N ARG A 73 -3.30 13.80 -14.44
CA ARG A 73 -2.80 15.19 -14.40
C ARG A 73 -1.92 15.41 -13.17
N VAL A 74 -0.92 16.30 -13.28
CA VAL A 74 -0.22 16.84 -12.10
C VAL A 74 -0.96 18.08 -11.59
N ILE A 75 -1.25 18.12 -10.29
CA ILE A 75 -1.98 19.21 -9.64
C ILE A 75 -1.07 19.91 -8.63
N LYS A 76 -0.80 21.21 -8.86
CA LYS A 76 -0.01 22.05 -7.95
C LYS A 76 -0.79 22.37 -6.66
N PRO A 77 -0.11 22.63 -5.52
CA PRO A 77 -0.71 23.20 -4.31
C PRO A 77 -1.66 24.37 -4.61
N GLY A 78 -2.75 24.47 -3.86
CA GLY A 78 -3.72 25.57 -3.98
C GLY A 78 -4.65 25.49 -5.21
N LYS A 79 -4.51 24.49 -6.09
CA LYS A 79 -5.42 24.28 -7.24
C LYS A 79 -6.52 23.27 -6.91
N LYS A 80 -7.64 23.28 -7.66
CA LYS A 80 -8.72 22.30 -7.50
C LYS A 80 -8.16 20.87 -7.60
N GLY A 81 -8.53 20.01 -6.65
CA GLY A 81 -7.96 18.67 -6.47
C GLY A 81 -6.64 18.60 -5.67
N ASN A 82 -6.10 19.75 -5.23
CA ASN A 82 -4.96 19.82 -4.32
C ASN A 82 -4.96 21.14 -3.51
N LYS A 83 -6.16 21.62 -3.11
CA LYS A 83 -6.35 22.96 -2.52
C LYS A 83 -5.51 23.13 -1.24
N ASN A 84 -5.56 22.13 -0.34
CA ASN A 84 -4.95 22.17 0.99
C ASN A 84 -3.59 21.45 1.06
N GLY A 85 -3.10 20.89 -0.05
CA GLY A 85 -1.87 20.09 -0.06
C GLY A 85 -0.61 20.94 -0.15
N LYS A 86 0.40 20.57 0.64
CA LYS A 86 1.70 21.27 0.73
C LYS A 86 2.70 20.89 -0.39
N SER A 87 2.35 19.94 -1.24
CA SER A 87 3.21 19.41 -2.32
C SER A 87 2.36 19.11 -3.55
N PRO A 88 2.92 19.15 -4.78
CA PRO A 88 2.20 18.68 -5.97
C PRO A 88 1.79 17.22 -5.83
N VAL A 89 0.68 16.87 -6.47
CA VAL A 89 0.19 15.48 -6.57
C VAL A 89 0.10 15.07 -8.04
N ILE A 90 0.27 13.79 -8.34
CA ILE A 90 -0.24 13.20 -9.57
C ILE A 90 -1.62 12.62 -9.27
N ALA A 91 -2.61 12.96 -10.08
CA ALA A 91 -3.98 12.50 -9.97
C ALA A 91 -4.34 11.62 -11.17
N PHE A 92 -4.98 10.49 -10.91
CA PHE A 92 -5.50 9.55 -11.90
C PHE A 92 -7.03 9.49 -11.78
N TRP A 93 -7.73 9.67 -12.89
CA TRP A 93 -9.16 9.36 -13.03
C TRP A 93 -9.27 8.03 -13.74
N TYR A 94 -10.19 7.18 -13.27
CA TYR A 94 -10.30 5.82 -13.75
C TYR A 94 -11.75 5.31 -13.68
N GLN A 95 -12.00 4.25 -14.42
CA GLN A 95 -13.22 3.46 -14.37
C GLN A 95 -12.91 2.11 -13.71
N VAL A 96 -13.81 1.65 -12.84
CA VAL A 96 -13.79 0.30 -12.26
C VAL A 96 -15.05 -0.44 -12.68
N LYS A 97 -14.90 -1.63 -13.25
CA LYS A 97 -16.01 -2.55 -13.57
C LYS A 97 -15.92 -3.78 -12.69
N ASN A 98 -16.93 -4.02 -11.85
CA ASN A 98 -17.02 -5.27 -11.10
C ASN A 98 -17.48 -6.43 -12.03
N LYS A 99 -16.76 -7.56 -12.02
CA LYS A 99 -17.10 -8.77 -12.77
C LYS A 99 -17.75 -9.86 -11.89
N ASN A 100 -17.45 -9.91 -10.60
CA ASN A 100 -17.84 -11.01 -9.70
C ASN A 100 -19.07 -10.65 -8.84
N LYS A 101 -20.00 -11.60 -8.66
CA LYS A 101 -21.19 -11.44 -7.81
C LYS A 101 -20.88 -11.47 -6.31
N ASN A 102 -19.83 -12.19 -5.94
CA ASN A 102 -19.65 -12.64 -4.55
C ASN A 102 -18.61 -11.79 -3.78
N ASN A 103 -17.99 -10.81 -4.44
CA ASN A 103 -16.95 -9.97 -3.85
C ASN A 103 -17.43 -8.52 -3.77
N HIS A 104 -17.34 -7.94 -2.57
CA HIS A 104 -17.52 -6.51 -2.36
C HIS A 104 -16.36 -5.76 -3.03
N VAL A 105 -16.67 -5.03 -4.10
CA VAL A 105 -15.70 -4.21 -4.84
C VAL A 105 -16.15 -2.76 -4.76
N ASP A 106 -15.43 -1.93 -4.01
CA ASP A 106 -15.55 -0.47 -4.08
C ASP A 106 -14.39 0.14 -4.90
N PRO A 107 -14.52 1.38 -5.41
CA PRO A 107 -13.52 1.97 -6.29
C PRO A 107 -12.10 2.10 -5.70
N ILE A 108 -11.96 2.54 -4.44
CA ILE A 108 -10.63 2.84 -3.87
C ILE A 108 -9.93 1.57 -3.39
N THR A 109 -10.65 0.62 -2.78
CA THR A 109 -10.10 -0.69 -2.41
C THR A 109 -9.67 -1.45 -3.66
N ALA A 110 -10.47 -1.42 -4.74
CA ALA A 110 -10.09 -2.04 -6.01
C ALA A 110 -8.78 -1.47 -6.57
N TRP A 111 -8.60 -0.14 -6.54
CA TRP A 111 -7.36 0.49 -6.96
C TRP A 111 -6.17 0.08 -6.09
N GLN A 112 -6.30 0.17 -4.77
CA GLN A 112 -5.22 -0.17 -3.82
C GLN A 112 -4.84 -1.65 -3.85
N ALA A 113 -5.77 -2.54 -4.22
CA ALA A 113 -5.49 -3.96 -4.38
C ALA A 113 -4.63 -4.29 -5.61
N VAL A 114 -4.56 -3.40 -6.62
CA VAL A 114 -3.82 -3.69 -7.86
C VAL A 114 -2.78 -2.65 -8.27
N PHE A 115 -2.68 -1.49 -7.59
CA PHE A 115 -1.69 -0.46 -7.95
C PHE A 115 -0.92 0.10 -6.76
N LYS A 116 0.39 0.26 -6.96
CA LYS A 116 1.23 1.19 -6.20
C LYS A 116 1.95 2.17 -7.13
N ALA A 117 2.25 3.36 -6.64
CA ALA A 117 2.98 4.39 -7.38
C ALA A 117 4.36 4.63 -6.75
N GLN A 118 5.39 4.79 -7.57
CA GLN A 118 6.77 5.02 -7.12
C GLN A 118 7.43 6.20 -7.83
N GLN A 119 8.32 6.93 -7.14
CA GLN A 119 9.27 7.86 -7.76
C GLN A 119 10.71 7.49 -7.42
N LEU A 120 11.62 7.87 -8.31
CA LEU A 120 13.05 7.90 -8.01
C LEU A 120 13.36 9.08 -7.08
N GLY A 121 14.08 8.84 -5.99
CA GLY A 121 14.63 9.87 -5.10
C GLY A 121 15.96 10.44 -5.60
N SER A 122 16.49 11.44 -4.89
CA SER A 122 17.79 12.08 -5.21
C SER A 122 19.00 11.17 -5.01
N ASN A 123 18.86 10.13 -4.19
CA ASN A 123 19.87 9.10 -3.93
C ASN A 123 19.75 7.89 -4.87
N ASN A 124 19.06 8.03 -6.00
CA ASN A 124 18.79 6.99 -6.99
C ASN A 124 18.01 5.75 -6.47
N LYS A 125 17.39 5.81 -5.28
CA LYS A 125 16.49 4.76 -4.77
C LYS A 125 15.04 5.04 -5.18
N LYS A 126 14.25 4.00 -5.43
CA LYS A 126 12.80 4.11 -5.66
C LYS A 126 12.06 4.14 -4.33
N TYR A 127 11.05 4.99 -4.22
CA TYR A 127 10.21 5.16 -3.04
C TYR A 127 8.74 5.10 -3.43
N ASP A 128 7.95 4.35 -2.67
CA ASP A 128 6.49 4.35 -2.78
C ASP A 128 5.95 5.76 -2.44
N LEU A 129 4.95 6.20 -3.21
CA LEU A 129 4.27 7.46 -2.99
C LEU A 129 3.09 7.28 -2.04
N GLN A 130 2.94 8.22 -1.12
CA GLN A 130 1.77 8.29 -0.25
C GLN A 130 0.54 8.72 -1.05
N ILE A 131 -0.59 8.07 -0.81
CA ILE A 131 -1.90 8.52 -1.30
C ILE A 131 -2.19 9.90 -0.68
N ALA A 132 -2.65 10.82 -1.52
CA ALA A 132 -3.07 12.15 -1.14
C ALA A 132 -4.61 12.23 -1.03
N ALA A 133 -5.13 13.39 -0.61
CA ALA A 133 -6.56 13.64 -0.61
C ALA A 133 -7.19 13.42 -2.00
N LEU A 134 -8.46 13.02 -2.03
CA LEU A 134 -9.26 12.80 -3.24
C LEU A 134 -9.15 14.03 -4.18
N PRO A 135 -8.71 13.88 -5.45
CA PRO A 135 -8.46 15.02 -6.32
C PRO A 135 -9.73 15.56 -7.02
N ASP A 136 -10.90 14.95 -6.82
CA ASP A 136 -12.14 15.38 -7.44
C ASP A 136 -13.34 15.12 -6.51
N ASP A 137 -13.82 16.20 -5.89
CA ASP A 137 -14.84 16.19 -4.83
C ASP A 137 -16.15 15.49 -5.25
N LYS A 138 -16.43 15.36 -6.56
CA LYS A 138 -17.63 14.65 -7.08
C LYS A 138 -17.70 13.18 -6.69
N TYR A 139 -16.57 12.55 -6.33
CA TYR A 139 -16.53 11.15 -5.90
C TYR A 139 -16.51 10.97 -4.38
N LEU A 140 -16.59 12.06 -3.60
CA LEU A 140 -16.45 12.00 -2.14
C LEU A 140 -17.37 10.97 -1.48
N GLN A 141 -18.62 10.90 -1.96
CA GLN A 141 -19.66 9.98 -1.48
C GLN A 141 -19.63 8.60 -2.16
N SER A 142 -18.98 8.45 -3.32
CA SER A 142 -19.02 7.23 -4.14
C SER A 142 -17.74 6.38 -4.10
N GLN A 143 -16.62 6.94 -3.64
CA GLN A 143 -15.29 6.28 -3.68
C GLN A 143 -15.19 5.00 -2.82
N MET A 144 -16.05 4.85 -1.81
CA MET A 144 -16.18 3.67 -0.94
C MET A 144 -17.48 2.88 -1.20
N THR A 145 -18.29 3.25 -2.19
CA THR A 145 -19.58 2.60 -2.45
C THR A 145 -19.39 1.30 -3.23
N GLU A 146 -20.08 0.24 -2.80
CA GLU A 146 -20.07 -1.04 -3.50
C GLU A 146 -20.53 -0.92 -4.97
N ILE A 147 -19.72 -1.46 -5.86
CA ILE A 147 -20.01 -1.56 -7.29
C ILE A 147 -20.77 -2.87 -7.53
N LYS A 148 -22.08 -2.76 -7.79
CA LYS A 148 -22.92 -3.91 -8.18
C LYS A 148 -22.31 -4.66 -9.38
N GLN A 149 -22.41 -6.00 -9.39
CA GLN A 149 -21.85 -6.83 -10.46
C GLN A 149 -22.25 -6.35 -11.85
N GLY A 150 -21.28 -6.34 -12.77
CA GLY A 150 -21.45 -5.96 -14.18
C GLY A 150 -21.50 -4.45 -14.40
N LYS A 151 -21.65 -3.64 -13.34
CA LYS A 151 -21.65 -2.18 -13.44
C LYS A 151 -20.22 -1.64 -13.48
N THR A 152 -20.09 -0.50 -14.17
CA THR A 152 -18.88 0.31 -14.22
C THR A 152 -19.18 1.64 -13.53
N VAL A 153 -18.26 2.11 -12.69
CA VAL A 153 -18.31 3.45 -12.09
C VAL A 153 -17.01 4.19 -12.34
N GLU A 154 -17.03 5.52 -12.23
CA GLU A 154 -15.82 6.34 -12.26
C GLU A 154 -15.36 6.70 -10.84
N ASN A 155 -14.05 6.86 -10.66
CA ASN A 155 -13.46 7.48 -9.47
C ASN A 155 -12.16 8.21 -9.83
N ALA A 156 -11.51 8.82 -8.84
CA ALA A 156 -10.15 9.31 -8.95
C ALA A 156 -9.33 9.04 -7.68
N ILE A 157 -8.01 9.07 -7.81
CA ILE A 157 -7.05 8.94 -6.71
C ILE A 157 -5.84 9.84 -7.00
N ALA A 158 -5.18 10.32 -5.95
CA ALA A 158 -3.97 11.11 -6.08
C ALA A 158 -2.83 10.53 -5.23
N TYR A 159 -1.61 10.75 -5.71
CA TYR A 159 -0.37 10.42 -4.99
C TYR A 159 0.48 11.68 -4.82
N LYS A 160 0.98 11.89 -3.59
CA LYS A 160 1.89 12.99 -3.28
C LYS A 160 3.23 12.79 -3.98
N LEU A 161 3.67 13.79 -4.75
CA LEU A 161 4.97 13.75 -5.41
C LEU A 161 6.08 14.10 -4.41
N ASN A 162 7.05 13.21 -4.28
CA ASN A 162 8.26 13.41 -3.48
C ASN A 162 9.23 14.39 -4.14
N ASN A 163 9.18 14.54 -5.47
CA ASN A 163 9.90 15.57 -6.20
C ASN A 163 9.19 15.98 -7.50
N LYS A 164 9.60 17.14 -8.05
CA LYS A 164 9.01 17.78 -9.25
C LYS A 164 9.74 17.45 -10.56
N LYS A 165 10.70 16.52 -10.56
CA LYS A 165 11.57 16.24 -11.71
C LYS A 165 11.34 14.85 -12.32
N ASN A 166 11.20 13.84 -11.48
CA ASN A 166 11.23 12.43 -11.87
C ASN A 166 9.82 11.91 -12.14
N SER A 167 9.64 11.19 -13.25
CA SER A 167 8.39 10.52 -13.60
C SER A 167 7.93 9.53 -12.51
N VAL A 168 6.63 9.25 -12.51
CA VAL A 168 6.00 8.31 -11.58
C VAL A 168 5.84 6.95 -12.28
N ASP A 169 6.41 5.90 -11.72
CA ASP A 169 6.13 4.54 -12.16
C ASP A 169 4.88 4.05 -11.43
N LEU A 170 3.80 3.79 -12.16
CA LEU A 170 2.66 3.04 -11.63
C LEU A 170 2.92 1.55 -11.89
N ILE A 171 2.83 0.74 -10.84
CA ILE A 171 3.20 -0.68 -10.85
C ILE A 171 1.95 -1.49 -10.50
N SER A 172 1.60 -2.47 -11.34
CA SER A 172 0.52 -3.39 -11.02
C SER A 172 0.98 -4.46 -10.04
N ILE A 173 0.24 -4.67 -8.97
CA ILE A 173 0.56 -5.60 -7.87
C ILE A 173 -0.53 -6.65 -7.70
N LYS A 174 -0.17 -7.81 -7.13
CA LYS A 174 -1.10 -8.91 -6.86
C LYS A 174 -1.61 -8.83 -5.41
N GLY A 175 -2.53 -7.89 -5.15
CA GLY A 175 -2.94 -7.52 -3.79
C GLY A 175 -1.98 -6.48 -3.16
N PRO A 176 -2.37 -5.85 -2.03
CA PRO A 176 -1.64 -4.70 -1.46
C PRO A 176 -0.17 -4.96 -1.09
N PHE A 177 0.21 -6.21 -0.86
CA PHE A 177 1.58 -6.64 -0.53
C PHE A 177 2.23 -7.51 -1.62
N GLY A 178 1.58 -7.65 -2.78
CA GLY A 178 2.04 -8.53 -3.85
C GLY A 178 3.21 -7.97 -4.65
N GLU A 179 3.96 -8.88 -5.28
CA GLU A 179 5.02 -8.52 -6.22
C GLU A 179 4.47 -7.83 -7.48
N GLY A 180 5.31 -7.00 -8.10
CA GLY A 180 4.99 -6.27 -9.31
C GLY A 180 4.86 -7.18 -10.53
N SER A 181 3.81 -6.98 -11.33
CA SER A 181 3.48 -7.78 -12.52
C SER A 181 3.57 -7.00 -13.84
N GLY A 182 3.56 -5.67 -13.78
CA GLY A 182 3.63 -4.77 -14.92
C GLY A 182 3.88 -3.34 -14.46
N LYS A 183 4.28 -2.46 -15.38
CA LYS A 183 4.69 -1.09 -15.05
C LYS A 183 4.47 -0.13 -16.22
N GLU A 184 3.92 1.05 -15.92
CA GLU A 184 3.81 2.17 -16.85
C GLU A 184 4.37 3.44 -16.18
N THR A 185 5.15 4.22 -16.92
CA THR A 185 5.80 5.43 -16.42
C THR A 185 5.05 6.67 -16.90
N PHE A 186 4.56 7.48 -15.95
CA PHE A 186 3.81 8.70 -16.18
C PHE A 186 4.72 9.93 -15.99
N PRO A 187 4.99 10.73 -17.05
CA PRO A 187 5.69 12.00 -16.92
C PRO A 187 4.96 12.99 -16.01
N ILE A 188 5.71 13.88 -15.37
CA ILE A 188 5.17 14.94 -14.50
C ILE A 188 5.52 16.36 -14.98
N LYS A 189 5.89 16.48 -16.25
CA LYS A 189 6.18 17.71 -16.98
C LYS A 189 5.40 17.69 -18.28
#